data_AF-A0A5C7B570-F1
#
_entry.id   AF-A0A5C7B570-F1
#
_cell.length_a   1.000
_cell.length_b   1.000
_cell.length_c   1.000
_cell.angle_alpha   90.00
_cell.angle_beta   90.00
_cell.angle_gamma   90.00
#
_symmetry.space_group_name_H-M   'P 1'
#
loop_
_entity.id
_entity.type
_entity.pdbx_description
1 polymer ?
#
loop_
_entity_poly.entity_id
_entity_poly.type
_entity_poly.pdbx_seq_one_letter_code
_entity_poly.pdbx_strand_id
1 'polypeptide(L)'
;MKKLYQISLIVLSLFMVACTDNPLETIEGTGWQKERNIISILVEGQIGTAVIERDFDDAKIKIFAKEENIADISKVEIKNIELSHGATTINKAGTTLDFSSGASTIAIMSGAGETLNWEVSLLPFVSDLEGDWYIGEIGLYADMWSWESWGWEKYEKINNYLPELSPELDNILSFTVEGADENGNPFGTYEHKPGNDGLYGSFTDANQGWNFNERFRKIPTGSGTWLRDFERNKVIITDENRRVYELDLEVFVDTKEVSIKAEVLYQSELFNWDEQAWAYEELAHMSKSMWYRLTREYVPQAGNDIRSLTVANQVGDATIDAGNKTVTVVIEDNGTDISAIEITGLDVSFAASSNKTVGQILDFSGDYSTEITVTSEAGEAVVWTINLELDIDVSDVSLAGTWSIDDIGVYADLFTWESWGWEKNELLTNYLPNASTELDNTITFVVIGKDAQDRPYGTYENNAGTDGAYGNFVSDDASWPETDFNSRYRKVPTGTGTWILDGETVTITDGGGTDFVLTLEVKTGSTIALSADVEFLSDQFDWDVQNYSYEETAHMSKRMWYNLSK
;
A
#
# COMPACT_ATOMS: atom_id res chain seq x y z
N MET A 1 74.95 -17.87 80.46
CA MET A 1 75.20 -18.40 79.10
C MET A 1 74.62 -19.81 78.85
N LYS A 2 74.64 -20.76 79.81
CA LYS A 2 74.05 -22.11 79.61
C LYS A 2 72.53 -22.15 79.36
N LYS A 3 71.75 -21.23 79.94
CA LYS A 3 70.28 -21.16 79.73
C LYS A 3 69.87 -20.57 78.37
N LEU A 4 70.69 -19.71 77.76
CA LEU A 4 70.43 -19.20 76.41
C LEU A 4 70.65 -20.27 75.34
N TYR A 5 71.69 -21.10 75.48
CA TYR A 5 71.96 -22.19 74.54
C TYR A 5 70.85 -23.26 74.49
N GLN A 6 70.21 -23.54 75.63
CA GLN A 6 69.09 -24.48 75.70
C GLN A 6 67.81 -23.92 75.07
N ILE A 7 67.57 -22.61 75.18
CA ILE A 7 66.45 -21.94 74.52
C ILE A 7 66.68 -21.87 73.01
N SER A 8 67.92 -21.59 72.57
CA SER A 8 68.27 -21.60 71.14
C SER A 8 68.13 -22.98 70.50
N LEU A 9 68.47 -24.06 71.21
CA LEU A 9 68.29 -25.43 70.70
C LEU A 9 66.81 -25.84 70.61
N ILE A 10 65.97 -25.43 71.57
CA ILE A 10 64.52 -25.70 71.55
C ILE A 10 63.84 -24.95 70.41
N VAL A 11 64.22 -23.69 70.19
CA VAL A 11 63.71 -22.87 69.06
C VAL A 11 64.16 -23.46 67.73
N LEU A 12 65.41 -23.92 67.61
CA LEU A 12 65.92 -24.57 66.38
C LEU A 12 65.24 -25.92 66.11
N SER A 13 64.89 -26.69 67.15
CA SER A 13 64.09 -27.92 67.00
C SER A 13 62.62 -27.67 66.68
N LEU A 14 62.05 -26.54 67.10
CA LEU A 14 60.69 -26.11 66.72
C LEU A 14 60.62 -25.64 65.25
N PHE A 15 61.71 -25.08 64.71
CA PHE A 15 61.82 -24.73 63.28
C PHE A 15 62.05 -25.93 62.36
N MET A 16 62.47 -27.09 62.89
CA MET A 16 62.65 -28.34 62.11
C MET A 16 61.37 -29.20 62.07
N VAL A 17 60.28 -28.77 62.71
CA VAL A 17 58.95 -29.42 62.68
C VAL A 17 57.92 -28.57 61.91
N ALA A 18 58.29 -27.34 61.51
CA ALA A 18 57.45 -26.50 60.67
C ALA A 18 57.85 -26.69 59.19
N CYS A 19 56.88 -27.07 58.35
CA CYS A 19 56.98 -27.44 56.94
C CYS A 19 57.51 -28.85 56.64
N THR A 20 56.70 -29.86 56.97
CA THR A 20 56.71 -31.15 56.26
C THR A 20 55.74 -31.20 55.08
N ASP A 21 54.93 -30.17 54.86
CA ASP A 21 54.08 -30.09 53.67
C ASP A 21 54.95 -29.58 52.52
N ASN A 22 55.25 -30.48 51.59
CA ASN A 22 55.99 -30.14 50.38
C ASN A 22 55.13 -29.11 49.62
N PRO A 23 55.58 -27.85 49.45
CA PRO A 23 54.81 -26.82 48.76
C PRO A 23 54.62 -27.14 47.26
N LEU A 24 55.29 -28.18 46.75
CA LEU A 24 55.13 -28.74 45.41
C LEU A 24 54.29 -30.02 45.40
N GLU A 25 53.79 -30.54 46.53
CA GLU A 25 52.91 -31.73 46.55
C GLU A 25 51.64 -31.51 45.73
N THR A 26 51.14 -30.29 45.68
CA THR A 26 50.02 -29.90 44.82
C THR A 26 50.37 -29.92 43.32
N ILE A 27 51.65 -29.94 42.96
CA ILE A 27 52.14 -29.95 41.56
C ILE A 27 52.73 -31.33 41.19
N GLU A 28 53.27 -32.07 42.16
CA GLU A 28 53.79 -33.44 42.03
C GLU A 28 52.65 -34.45 42.22
N GLY A 29 51.92 -34.76 41.14
CA GLY A 29 50.82 -35.74 41.15
C GLY A 29 49.59 -35.24 40.41
N THR A 30 48.39 -35.66 40.83
CA THR A 30 47.10 -35.17 40.27
C THR A 30 46.47 -34.05 41.12
N GLY A 31 47.13 -33.58 42.18
CA GLY A 31 46.61 -32.54 43.10
C GLY A 31 46.36 -31.17 42.46
N TRP A 32 46.94 -30.89 41.28
CA TRP A 32 46.67 -29.69 40.49
C TRP A 32 45.42 -29.82 39.61
N GLN A 33 44.94 -31.04 39.35
CA GLN A 33 43.78 -31.31 38.50
C GLN A 33 42.48 -31.11 39.30
N LYS A 34 42.23 -29.86 39.73
CA LYS A 34 41.05 -29.47 40.51
C LYS A 34 39.84 -29.11 39.65
N GLU A 35 39.98 -29.12 38.34
CA GLU A 35 38.90 -28.79 37.41
C GLU A 35 37.74 -29.79 37.52
N ARG A 36 36.51 -29.24 37.49
CA ARG A 36 35.23 -29.95 37.65
C ARG A 36 34.13 -29.34 36.76
N ASN A 37 34.55 -28.73 35.67
CA ASN A 37 33.65 -28.05 34.75
C ASN A 37 33.01 -29.03 33.77
N ILE A 38 31.73 -28.80 33.48
CA ILE A 38 31.08 -29.32 32.28
C ILE A 38 31.27 -28.25 31.21
N ILE A 39 31.86 -28.63 30.07
CA ILE A 39 32.11 -27.73 28.94
C ILE A 39 30.86 -27.67 28.05
N SER A 40 30.25 -28.82 27.80
CA SER A 40 29.02 -28.93 27.01
C SER A 40 28.23 -30.18 27.44
N ILE A 41 26.92 -30.14 27.25
CA ILE A 41 26.01 -31.28 27.46
C ILE A 41 24.88 -31.23 26.42
N LEU A 42 24.51 -32.41 25.93
CA LEU A 42 23.38 -32.63 25.03
C LEU A 42 22.54 -33.79 25.57
N VAL A 43 21.24 -33.57 25.75
CA VAL A 43 20.27 -34.59 26.18
C VAL A 43 19.17 -34.80 25.14
N GLU A 44 18.41 -35.88 25.27
CA GLU A 44 17.22 -36.16 24.45
C GLU A 44 16.19 -35.02 24.54
N GLY A 45 15.63 -34.64 23.38
CA GLY A 45 14.63 -33.57 23.28
C GLY A 45 15.17 -32.15 23.48
N GLN A 46 16.46 -31.98 23.74
CA GLN A 46 17.09 -30.66 23.91
C GLN A 46 17.00 -29.83 22.62
N ILE A 47 16.60 -28.57 22.79
CA ILE A 47 16.63 -27.52 21.78
C ILE A 47 17.59 -26.43 22.28
N GLY A 48 18.49 -25.99 21.43
CA GLY A 48 19.52 -25.00 21.72
C GLY A 48 20.75 -25.57 22.46
N THR A 49 21.71 -24.69 22.70
CA THR A 49 22.86 -24.99 23.57
C THR A 49 22.44 -24.85 25.03
N ALA A 50 22.92 -25.77 25.88
CA ALA A 50 22.69 -25.68 27.32
C ALA A 50 23.36 -24.43 27.91
N VAL A 51 22.66 -23.71 28.79
CA VAL A 51 23.23 -22.57 29.52
C VAL A 51 23.95 -23.11 30.75
N ILE A 52 25.29 -23.04 30.72
CA ILE A 52 26.17 -23.55 31.77
C ILE A 52 26.67 -22.36 32.60
N GLU A 53 26.24 -22.27 33.85
CA GLU A 53 26.57 -21.20 34.79
C GLU A 53 27.34 -21.79 35.98
N ARG A 54 28.50 -21.21 36.30
CA ARG A 54 29.27 -21.62 37.49
C ARG A 54 29.79 -20.40 38.26
N ASP A 55 29.45 -20.35 39.54
CA ASP A 55 30.03 -19.44 40.53
C ASP A 55 30.61 -20.26 41.71
N PHE A 56 31.91 -20.52 41.66
CA PHE A 56 32.63 -21.41 42.58
C PHE A 56 32.01 -22.83 42.68
N ASP A 57 31.23 -23.07 43.74
CA ASP A 57 30.56 -24.33 44.07
C ASP A 57 29.06 -24.31 43.71
N ASP A 58 28.51 -23.16 43.30
CA ASP A 58 27.19 -23.07 42.70
C ASP A 58 27.31 -23.34 41.19
N ALA A 59 26.87 -24.52 40.76
CA ALA A 59 27.06 -25.01 39.40
C ALA A 59 25.72 -25.47 38.83
N LYS A 60 25.24 -24.75 37.81
CA LYS A 60 23.89 -24.88 37.25
C LYS A 60 23.93 -25.04 35.74
N ILE A 61 23.04 -25.87 35.22
CA ILE A 61 22.81 -26.05 33.79
C ILE A 61 21.33 -25.87 33.53
N LYS A 62 20.97 -25.01 32.59
CA LYS A 62 19.59 -24.90 32.06
C LYS A 62 19.56 -25.51 30.67
N ILE A 63 18.70 -26.50 30.48
CA ILE A 63 18.47 -27.17 29.21
C ILE A 63 17.06 -26.81 28.77
N PHE A 64 16.91 -26.23 27.59
CA PHE A 64 15.60 -26.04 26.97
C PHE A 64 15.27 -27.28 26.14
N ALA A 65 14.07 -27.82 26.29
CA ALA A 65 13.67 -29.03 25.59
C ALA A 65 12.19 -29.02 25.22
N LYS A 66 11.86 -29.74 24.14
CA LYS A 66 10.47 -30.06 23.81
C LYS A 66 10.11 -31.35 24.54
N GLU A 67 9.33 -31.26 25.62
CA GLU A 67 9.00 -32.42 26.45
C GLU A 67 8.31 -33.55 25.66
N GLU A 68 7.53 -33.20 24.64
CA GLU A 68 6.89 -34.18 23.73
C GLU A 68 7.89 -34.99 22.87
N ASN A 69 9.12 -34.50 22.71
CA ASN A 69 10.20 -35.21 22.02
C ASN A 69 11.01 -36.11 22.97
N ILE A 70 10.61 -36.21 24.24
CA ILE A 70 11.24 -37.03 25.27
C ILE A 70 10.33 -38.22 25.57
N ALA A 71 10.81 -39.45 25.36
CA ALA A 71 9.98 -40.64 25.54
C ALA A 71 9.57 -40.90 27.00
N ASP A 72 10.45 -40.60 27.97
CA ASP A 72 10.22 -40.78 29.41
C ASP A 72 11.02 -39.72 30.18
N ILE A 73 10.35 -38.73 30.77
CA ILE A 73 10.98 -37.63 31.52
C ILE A 73 11.76 -38.10 32.77
N SER A 74 11.51 -39.33 33.24
CA SER A 74 12.28 -39.94 34.32
C SER A 74 13.59 -40.61 33.84
N LYS A 75 13.81 -40.68 32.52
CA LYS A 75 14.93 -41.37 31.88
C LYS A 75 15.45 -40.65 30.63
N VAL A 76 15.63 -39.34 30.72
CA VAL A 76 16.13 -38.53 29.61
C VAL A 76 17.57 -38.93 29.29
N GLU A 77 17.82 -39.39 28.07
CA GLU A 77 19.15 -39.89 27.66
C GLU A 77 20.15 -38.75 27.45
N ILE A 78 21.36 -38.86 28.02
CA ILE A 78 22.50 -37.99 27.69
C ILE A 78 23.08 -38.45 26.35
N LYS A 79 22.99 -37.62 25.32
CA LYS A 79 23.54 -37.90 23.99
C LYS A 79 25.03 -37.54 23.92
N ASN A 80 25.44 -36.45 24.57
CA ASN A 80 26.83 -36.04 24.65
C ASN A 80 27.12 -35.27 25.94
N ILE A 81 28.35 -35.35 26.44
CA ILE A 81 28.83 -34.53 27.56
C ILE A 81 30.35 -34.38 27.46
N GLU A 82 30.83 -33.15 27.53
CA GLU A 82 32.25 -32.81 27.52
C GLU A 82 32.64 -32.19 28.86
N LEU A 83 33.76 -32.65 29.42
CA LEU A 83 34.24 -32.23 30.74
C LEU A 83 35.60 -31.53 30.62
N SER A 84 35.90 -30.69 31.60
CA SER A 84 37.24 -30.11 31.76
C SER A 84 38.32 -31.17 31.92
N HIS A 85 39.54 -30.85 31.49
CA HIS A 85 40.69 -31.76 31.53
C HIS A 85 40.90 -32.39 32.91
N GLY A 86 40.97 -33.72 32.96
CA GLY A 86 41.19 -34.48 34.20
C GLY A 86 39.94 -34.73 35.04
N ALA A 87 38.78 -34.18 34.68
CA ALA A 87 37.51 -34.45 35.35
C ALA A 87 36.85 -35.75 34.85
N THR A 88 36.08 -36.40 35.72
CA THR A 88 35.35 -37.64 35.43
C THR A 88 33.93 -37.61 35.98
N THR A 89 33.01 -38.34 35.36
CA THR A 89 31.63 -38.51 35.82
C THR A 89 31.11 -39.92 35.49
N ILE A 90 30.08 -40.35 36.22
CA ILE A 90 29.30 -41.56 35.90
C ILE A 90 28.22 -41.26 34.84
N ASN A 91 27.76 -40.01 34.73
CA ASN A 91 26.73 -39.56 33.80
C ASN A 91 27.34 -39.31 32.42
N LYS A 92 27.67 -40.38 31.69
CA LYS A 92 28.28 -40.32 30.35
C LYS A 92 27.22 -40.40 29.25
N ALA A 93 27.63 -40.16 28.00
CA ALA A 93 26.79 -40.44 26.83
C ALA A 93 26.21 -41.87 26.88
N GLY A 94 24.90 -42.01 26.65
CA GLY A 94 24.12 -43.25 26.77
C GLY A 94 23.57 -43.55 28.17
N THR A 95 23.86 -42.72 29.19
CA THR A 95 23.20 -42.80 30.51
C THR A 95 21.98 -41.88 30.57
N THR A 96 21.16 -41.99 31.61
CA THR A 96 19.90 -41.23 31.74
C THR A 96 19.87 -40.32 32.96
N LEU A 97 19.10 -39.24 32.86
CA LEU A 97 18.77 -38.32 33.95
C LEU A 97 17.27 -38.34 34.24
N ASP A 98 16.91 -38.19 35.51
CA ASP A 98 15.51 -38.10 35.96
C ASP A 98 15.16 -36.62 36.19
N PHE A 99 14.21 -36.12 35.40
CA PHE A 99 13.68 -34.75 35.49
C PHE A 99 12.21 -34.72 35.94
N SER A 100 11.69 -35.79 36.54
CA SER A 100 10.31 -35.83 37.06
C SER A 100 10.01 -34.75 38.12
N SER A 101 11.06 -34.19 38.74
CA SER A 101 10.97 -33.07 39.69
C SER A 101 11.30 -31.70 39.08
N GLY A 102 11.57 -31.62 37.76
CA GLY A 102 12.01 -30.43 37.03
C GLY A 102 13.54 -30.24 36.98
N ALA A 103 14.28 -30.92 37.86
CA ALA A 103 15.75 -30.88 37.87
C ALA A 103 16.36 -32.26 38.18
N SER A 104 17.62 -32.43 37.78
CA SER A 104 18.47 -33.59 38.04
C SER A 104 19.86 -33.13 38.52
N THR A 105 20.73 -34.07 38.88
CA THR A 105 22.08 -33.75 39.37
C THR A 105 23.14 -34.60 38.69
N ILE A 106 24.21 -33.95 38.23
CA ILE A 106 25.40 -34.61 37.70
C ILE A 106 26.57 -34.37 38.66
N ALA A 107 27.17 -35.44 39.17
CA ALA A 107 28.36 -35.35 40.01
C ALA A 107 29.64 -35.41 39.15
N ILE A 108 30.48 -34.38 39.24
CA ILE A 108 31.79 -34.30 38.57
C ILE A 108 32.90 -34.45 39.60
N MET A 109 33.74 -35.47 39.42
CA MET A 109 34.91 -35.73 40.24
C MET A 109 36.18 -35.24 39.52
N SER A 110 36.94 -34.38 40.18
CA SER A 110 38.24 -33.88 39.72
C SER A 110 39.32 -34.96 39.75
N GLY A 111 40.42 -34.76 39.02
CA GLY A 111 41.59 -35.65 39.07
C GLY A 111 42.27 -35.66 40.46
N ALA A 112 42.01 -34.64 41.28
CA ALA A 112 42.41 -34.56 42.68
C ALA A 112 41.45 -35.30 43.66
N GLY A 113 40.33 -35.85 43.19
CA GLY A 113 39.38 -36.63 44.00
C GLY A 113 38.28 -35.81 44.71
N GLU A 114 38.23 -34.50 44.52
CA GLU A 114 37.13 -33.64 44.99
C GLU A 114 35.93 -33.73 44.03
N THR A 115 34.71 -33.67 44.56
CA THR A 115 33.44 -33.77 43.79
C THR A 115 32.67 -32.46 43.84
N LEU A 116 32.07 -32.08 42.70
CA LEU A 116 31.11 -30.97 42.57
C LEU A 116 29.82 -31.49 41.95
N ASN A 117 28.69 -31.14 42.53
CA ASN A 117 27.36 -31.49 42.02
C ASN A 117 26.83 -30.35 41.16
N TRP A 118 26.52 -30.65 39.90
CA TRP A 118 25.87 -29.76 38.96
C TRP A 118 24.36 -29.98 39.00
N GLU A 119 23.60 -28.93 39.30
CA GLU A 119 22.14 -28.94 39.16
C GLU A 119 21.79 -28.74 37.68
N VAL A 120 21.03 -29.66 37.11
CA VAL A 120 20.58 -29.59 35.72
C VAL A 120 19.08 -29.39 35.72
N SER A 121 18.58 -28.29 35.18
CA SER A 121 17.14 -28.01 35.06
C SER A 121 16.69 -28.21 33.62
N LEU A 122 15.56 -28.88 33.45
CA LEU A 122 14.90 -29.02 32.15
C LEU A 122 13.76 -27.99 32.08
N LEU A 123 13.85 -27.07 31.11
CA LEU A 123 12.89 -26.00 30.88
C LEU A 123 12.15 -26.24 29.56
N PRO A 124 10.85 -25.93 29.47
CA PRO A 124 10.13 -26.05 28.22
C PRO A 124 10.70 -25.07 27.19
N PHE A 125 10.98 -25.57 25.98
CA PHE A 125 11.31 -24.73 24.84
C PHE A 125 10.03 -24.18 24.21
N VAL A 126 10.00 -22.87 23.96
CA VAL A 126 8.95 -22.19 23.20
C VAL A 126 9.60 -21.60 21.96
N SER A 127 9.21 -22.07 20.79
CA SER A 127 9.73 -21.59 19.51
C SER A 127 9.14 -20.23 19.14
N ASP A 128 10.00 -19.34 18.64
CA ASP A 128 9.59 -18.02 18.12
C ASP A 128 8.71 -18.13 16.87
N LEU A 129 8.78 -19.26 16.14
CA LEU A 129 8.15 -19.45 14.84
C LEU A 129 7.11 -20.56 14.80
N GLU A 130 7.05 -21.45 15.79
CA GLU A 130 6.16 -22.61 15.73
C GLU A 130 4.68 -22.21 15.67
N GLY A 131 3.91 -22.92 14.85
CA GLY A 131 2.49 -22.73 14.63
C GLY A 131 2.19 -21.99 13.32
N ASP A 132 0.95 -21.51 13.23
CA ASP A 132 0.42 -20.85 12.04
C ASP A 132 0.60 -19.33 12.14
N TRP A 133 0.85 -18.72 11.00
CA TRP A 133 1.05 -17.30 10.81
C TRP A 133 0.35 -16.81 9.55
N TYR A 134 -0.31 -15.66 9.66
CA TYR A 134 -0.86 -14.94 8.53
C TYR A 134 0.12 -13.89 8.03
N ILE A 135 0.12 -13.62 6.72
CA ILE A 135 0.95 -12.57 6.11
C ILE A 135 0.22 -11.24 6.25
N GLY A 136 0.56 -10.44 7.26
CA GLY A 136 -0.08 -9.15 7.49
C GLY A 136 0.39 -8.05 6.53
N GLU A 137 1.64 -8.13 6.07
CA GLU A 137 2.21 -7.15 5.15
C GLU A 137 3.40 -7.72 4.38
N ILE A 138 3.60 -7.23 3.16
CA ILE A 138 4.82 -7.44 2.39
C ILE A 138 5.37 -6.07 1.99
N GLY A 139 6.54 -5.72 2.53
CA GLY A 139 7.15 -4.42 2.32
C GLY A 139 8.52 -4.50 1.67
N LEU A 140 8.97 -3.37 1.14
CA LEU A 140 10.28 -3.17 0.55
C LEU A 140 10.95 -1.92 1.11
N TYR A 141 12.27 -1.97 1.18
CA TYR A 141 13.13 -0.82 1.43
C TYR A 141 13.89 -0.51 0.14
N ALA A 142 13.67 0.69 -0.38
CA ALA A 142 14.36 1.24 -1.53
C ALA A 142 15.31 2.35 -1.08
N ASP A 143 16.53 2.33 -1.62
CA ASP A 143 17.57 3.32 -1.34
C ASP A 143 17.94 4.03 -2.62
N MET A 144 17.43 5.25 -2.78
CA MET A 144 17.65 6.10 -3.94
C MET A 144 18.85 7.00 -3.70
N TRP A 145 20.05 6.42 -3.82
CA TRP A 145 21.34 7.10 -3.64
C TRP A 145 21.41 7.90 -2.34
N SER A 146 21.07 7.30 -1.20
CA SER A 146 21.16 7.95 0.12
C SER A 146 22.57 8.49 0.47
N TRP A 147 23.60 8.10 -0.28
CA TRP A 147 24.96 8.66 -0.20
C TRP A 147 25.14 10.00 -0.92
N GLU A 148 24.17 10.42 -1.73
CA GLU A 148 24.11 11.73 -2.38
C GLU A 148 23.25 12.70 -1.56
N SER A 149 23.53 14.01 -1.66
CA SER A 149 22.81 15.02 -0.85
C SER A 149 21.34 15.22 -1.24
N TRP A 150 20.94 14.75 -2.42
CA TRP A 150 19.58 14.82 -2.95
C TRP A 150 18.87 13.46 -2.92
N GLY A 151 19.57 12.40 -2.54
CA GLY A 151 19.00 11.06 -2.47
C GLY A 151 18.04 10.90 -1.31
N TRP A 152 17.24 9.85 -1.36
CA TRP A 152 16.27 9.53 -0.32
C TRP A 152 16.13 8.02 -0.14
N GLU A 153 15.51 7.64 0.98
CA GLU A 153 15.13 6.28 1.29
C GLU A 153 13.61 6.16 1.36
N LYS A 154 13.08 4.98 1.04
CA LYS A 154 11.65 4.72 1.04
C LYS A 154 11.35 3.34 1.60
N TYR A 155 10.39 3.31 2.53
CA TYR A 155 9.75 2.10 3.00
C TYR A 155 8.34 2.09 2.43
N GLU A 156 7.99 1.06 1.67
CA GLU A 156 6.70 0.99 0.98
C GLU A 156 6.16 -0.43 0.98
N LYS A 157 4.84 -0.58 0.91
CA LYS A 157 4.23 -1.90 0.74
C LYS A 157 4.29 -2.31 -0.73
N ILE A 158 4.74 -3.52 -1.02
CA ILE A 158 4.92 -3.97 -2.41
C ILE A 158 3.58 -4.01 -3.16
N ASN A 159 2.49 -4.35 -2.46
CA ASN A 159 1.15 -4.40 -3.05
C ASN A 159 0.61 -3.03 -3.50
N ASN A 160 1.20 -1.91 -3.05
CA ASN A 160 0.88 -0.59 -3.57
C ASN A 160 1.40 -0.38 -5.00
N TYR A 161 2.44 -1.13 -5.40
CA TYR A 161 2.95 -1.13 -6.76
C TYR A 161 2.43 -2.29 -7.60
N LEU A 162 2.27 -3.46 -6.98
CA LEU A 162 1.91 -4.72 -7.64
C LEU A 162 0.61 -5.26 -7.03
N PRO A 163 -0.56 -4.80 -7.48
CA PRO A 163 -1.85 -5.16 -6.86
C PRO A 163 -2.16 -6.65 -6.92
N GLU A 164 -1.63 -7.38 -7.90
CA GLU A 164 -1.73 -8.83 -8.05
C GLU A 164 -1.05 -9.62 -6.92
N LEU A 165 -0.30 -8.94 -6.03
CA LEU A 165 0.26 -9.51 -4.81
C LEU A 165 -0.78 -9.65 -3.68
N SER A 166 -1.91 -8.95 -3.74
CA SER A 166 -2.89 -8.90 -2.65
C SER A 166 -3.40 -10.27 -2.16
N PRO A 167 -3.60 -11.29 -3.02
CA PRO A 167 -3.88 -12.66 -2.60
C PRO A 167 -2.85 -13.30 -1.66
N GLU A 168 -1.67 -12.71 -1.49
CA GLU A 168 -0.67 -13.20 -0.55
C GLU A 168 -1.02 -12.83 0.91
N LEU A 169 -1.90 -11.86 1.14
CA LEU A 169 -2.17 -11.29 2.48
C LEU A 169 -3.12 -12.13 3.34
N ASP A 170 -3.78 -13.15 2.79
CA ASP A 170 -4.59 -14.11 3.55
C ASP A 170 -3.92 -15.48 3.68
N ASN A 171 -2.74 -15.65 3.07
CA ASN A 171 -1.98 -16.88 3.12
C ASN A 171 -1.51 -17.24 4.53
N ILE A 172 -1.32 -18.54 4.73
CA ILE A 172 -0.92 -19.13 6.01
C ILE A 172 0.45 -19.77 5.87
N LEU A 173 1.40 -19.35 6.71
CA LEU A 173 2.69 -19.99 6.91
C LEU A 173 2.66 -20.82 8.20
N SER A 174 2.82 -22.14 8.08
CA SER A 174 2.85 -23.08 9.19
C SER A 174 4.26 -23.60 9.40
N PHE A 175 4.77 -23.47 10.62
CA PHE A 175 6.06 -24.05 11.02
C PHE A 175 5.84 -25.07 12.14
N THR A 176 6.25 -26.31 11.93
CA THR A 176 6.23 -27.35 12.97
C THR A 176 7.65 -27.66 13.41
N VAL A 177 7.90 -27.74 14.71
CA VAL A 177 9.20 -28.16 15.26
C VAL A 177 9.22 -29.68 15.40
N GLU A 178 10.13 -30.35 14.70
CA GLU A 178 10.34 -31.79 14.80
C GLU A 178 11.50 -32.14 15.74
N GLY A 179 12.53 -31.29 15.79
CA GLY A 179 13.73 -31.55 16.61
C GLY A 179 14.73 -30.41 16.57
N ALA A 180 15.98 -30.70 16.93
CA ALA A 180 17.10 -29.78 16.83
C ALA A 180 18.36 -30.45 16.26
N ASP A 181 19.18 -29.68 15.55
CA ASP A 181 20.44 -30.14 14.98
C ASP A 181 21.56 -30.30 16.03
N GLU A 182 22.78 -30.64 15.59
CA GLU A 182 23.94 -30.83 16.47
C GLU A 182 24.35 -29.56 17.25
N ASN A 183 23.96 -28.38 16.77
CA ASN A 183 24.19 -27.09 17.41
C ASN A 183 23.01 -26.64 18.29
N GLY A 184 21.92 -27.41 18.32
CA GLY A 184 20.69 -27.09 19.02
C GLY A 184 19.75 -26.18 18.22
N ASN A 185 19.98 -25.95 16.94
CA ASN A 185 19.06 -25.16 16.12
C ASN A 185 17.78 -25.95 15.84
N PRO A 186 16.58 -25.45 16.17
CA PRO A 186 15.35 -26.16 15.91
C PRO A 186 15.08 -26.25 14.41
N PHE A 187 14.57 -27.41 13.98
CA PHE A 187 14.17 -27.68 12.62
C PHE A 187 12.82 -28.40 12.59
N GLY A 188 12.20 -28.42 11.41
CA GLY A 188 11.05 -29.28 11.15
C GLY A 188 10.41 -28.98 9.81
N THR A 189 9.09 -29.14 9.73
CA THR A 189 8.32 -28.96 8.49
C THR A 189 7.79 -27.55 8.35
N TYR A 190 7.78 -27.10 7.10
CA TYR A 190 7.26 -25.82 6.65
C TYR A 190 6.12 -26.07 5.67
N GLU A 191 5.06 -25.28 5.77
CA GLU A 191 3.97 -25.30 4.82
C GLU A 191 3.45 -23.89 4.58
N HIS A 192 3.32 -23.51 3.31
CA HIS A 192 2.70 -22.26 2.88
C HIS A 192 1.44 -22.60 2.11
N LYS A 193 0.29 -22.24 2.68
CA LYS A 193 -1.03 -22.51 2.13
C LYS A 193 -1.66 -21.23 1.58
N PRO A 194 -2.45 -21.34 0.51
CA PRO A 194 -3.31 -20.25 0.11
C PRO A 194 -4.34 -19.97 1.22
N GLY A 195 -4.80 -18.74 1.31
CA GLY A 195 -5.82 -18.35 2.27
C GLY A 195 -7.23 -18.75 1.86
N ASN A 196 -8.19 -17.89 2.18
CA ASN A 196 -9.61 -18.11 1.93
C ASN A 196 -9.95 -18.05 0.43
N ASP A 197 -9.18 -17.29 -0.34
CA ASP A 197 -9.38 -17.15 -1.78
C ASP A 197 -8.86 -18.37 -2.59
N GLY A 198 -8.04 -19.22 -1.97
CA GLY A 198 -7.42 -20.38 -2.60
C GLY A 198 -6.31 -20.05 -3.61
N LEU A 199 -5.82 -18.81 -3.63
CA LEU A 199 -4.80 -18.30 -4.55
C LEU A 199 -3.49 -17.97 -3.81
N TYR A 200 -2.44 -17.73 -4.59
CA TYR A 200 -1.21 -17.10 -4.10
C TYR A 200 -1.06 -15.79 -4.84
N GLY A 201 -0.57 -14.76 -4.16
CA GLY A 201 -0.29 -13.48 -4.81
C GLY A 201 0.82 -13.64 -5.83
N SER A 202 1.01 -12.66 -6.70
CA SER A 202 2.09 -12.64 -7.69
C SER A 202 2.80 -11.29 -7.69
N PHE A 203 4.13 -11.31 -7.88
CA PHE A 203 4.91 -10.08 -8.02
C PHE A 203 4.94 -9.65 -9.50
N THR A 204 3.77 -9.43 -10.09
CA THR A 204 3.60 -9.02 -11.49
C THR A 204 2.66 -7.84 -11.57
N ASP A 205 2.72 -7.10 -12.67
CA ASP A 205 1.69 -6.16 -13.11
C ASP A 205 1.40 -6.48 -14.58
N ALA A 206 0.20 -7.00 -14.86
CA ALA A 206 -0.15 -7.45 -16.22
C ALA A 206 -0.33 -6.28 -17.19
N ASN A 207 -0.81 -5.12 -16.71
CA ASN A 207 -1.07 -3.94 -17.52
C ASN A 207 0.23 -3.29 -17.98
N GLN A 208 1.24 -3.27 -17.11
CA GLN A 208 2.57 -2.73 -17.40
C GLN A 208 3.53 -3.79 -17.97
N GLY A 209 3.12 -5.06 -18.00
CA GLY A 209 3.93 -6.19 -18.46
C GLY A 209 5.10 -6.52 -17.53
N TRP A 210 5.02 -6.15 -16.25
CA TRP A 210 6.09 -6.34 -15.29
C TRP A 210 6.03 -7.72 -14.64
N ASN A 211 7.20 -8.33 -14.44
CA ASN A 211 7.32 -9.59 -13.70
C ASN A 211 8.58 -9.59 -12.84
N PHE A 212 8.36 -9.55 -11.53
CA PHE A 212 9.38 -9.53 -10.50
C PHE A 212 9.33 -10.75 -9.59
N ASN A 213 8.63 -11.83 -9.97
CA ASN A 213 8.53 -13.04 -9.14
C ASN A 213 9.91 -13.65 -8.84
N GLU A 214 10.82 -13.73 -9.80
CA GLU A 214 12.18 -14.25 -9.56
C GLU A 214 12.95 -13.39 -8.55
N ARG A 215 12.66 -12.09 -8.52
CA ARG A 215 13.32 -11.11 -7.67
C ARG A 215 12.76 -11.13 -6.26
N PHE A 216 11.44 -11.08 -6.09
CA PHE A 216 10.78 -10.88 -4.80
C PHE A 216 10.14 -12.13 -4.17
N ARG A 217 9.98 -13.26 -4.89
CA ARG A 217 9.53 -14.50 -4.25
C ARG A 217 10.66 -15.12 -3.43
N LYS A 218 10.80 -14.65 -2.18
CA LYS A 218 11.84 -15.11 -1.23
C LYS A 218 11.33 -16.15 -0.23
N ILE A 219 10.01 -16.27 -0.10
CA ILE A 219 9.36 -17.34 0.66
C ILE A 219 8.69 -18.29 -0.35
N PRO A 220 9.07 -19.59 -0.38
CA PRO A 220 8.49 -20.54 -1.33
C PRO A 220 7.04 -20.88 -0.96
N THR A 221 6.22 -21.20 -1.97
CA THR A 221 4.87 -21.76 -1.79
C THR A 221 4.92 -23.27 -1.61
N GLY A 222 3.88 -23.88 -1.01
CA GLY A 222 3.80 -25.33 -0.82
C GLY A 222 4.55 -25.81 0.41
N SER A 223 5.00 -27.07 0.41
CA SER A 223 5.64 -27.68 1.58
C SER A 223 7.17 -27.67 1.51
N GLY A 224 7.81 -27.89 2.64
CA GLY A 224 9.27 -27.93 2.75
C GLY A 224 9.74 -28.23 4.16
N THR A 225 11.02 -27.94 4.41
CA THR A 225 11.60 -27.95 5.75
C THR A 225 12.11 -26.57 6.13
N TRP A 226 12.27 -26.34 7.41
CA TRP A 226 12.88 -25.11 7.93
C TRP A 226 13.89 -25.41 9.03
N LEU A 227 14.83 -24.48 9.22
CA LEU A 227 15.83 -24.49 10.28
C LEU A 227 15.98 -23.06 10.84
N ARG A 228 16.04 -22.93 12.16
CA ARG A 228 16.35 -21.66 12.84
C ARG A 228 17.82 -21.62 13.22
N ASP A 229 18.62 -20.84 12.50
CA ASP A 229 20.04 -20.62 12.81
C ASP A 229 20.18 -19.50 13.85
N PHE A 230 20.38 -19.85 15.12
CA PHE A 230 20.54 -18.87 16.20
C PHE A 230 21.84 -18.06 16.11
N GLU A 231 22.93 -18.63 15.57
CA GLU A 231 24.22 -17.96 15.45
C GLU A 231 24.15 -16.81 14.44
N ARG A 232 23.52 -17.07 13.29
CA ARG A 232 23.37 -16.07 12.22
C ARG A 232 22.11 -15.22 12.36
N ASN A 233 21.24 -15.54 13.32
CA ASN A 233 19.91 -14.98 13.46
C ASN A 233 19.04 -15.12 12.18
N LYS A 234 19.10 -16.29 11.55
CA LYS A 234 18.40 -16.58 10.28
C LYS A 234 17.35 -17.69 10.41
N VAL A 235 16.42 -17.69 9.46
CA VAL A 235 15.51 -18.79 9.14
C VAL A 235 15.89 -19.30 7.76
N ILE A 236 16.11 -20.60 7.67
CA ILE A 236 16.49 -21.26 6.42
C ILE A 236 15.33 -22.15 6.02
N ILE A 237 14.65 -21.81 4.92
CA ILE A 237 13.56 -22.62 4.35
C ILE A 237 14.13 -23.39 3.17
N THR A 238 13.85 -24.69 3.10
CA THR A 238 14.18 -25.55 1.97
C THR A 238 12.90 -26.07 1.35
N ASP A 239 12.64 -25.73 0.09
CA ASP A 239 11.43 -26.19 -0.62
C ASP A 239 11.54 -27.65 -1.07
N GLU A 240 10.44 -28.21 -1.58
CA GLU A 240 10.39 -29.56 -2.17
C GLU A 240 11.41 -29.81 -3.29
N ASN A 241 11.83 -28.76 -3.99
CA ASN A 241 12.86 -28.84 -5.05
C ASN A 241 14.29 -28.76 -4.51
N ARG A 242 14.45 -28.70 -3.18
CA ARG A 242 15.71 -28.53 -2.45
C ARG A 242 16.39 -27.19 -2.71
N ARG A 243 15.63 -26.17 -3.09
CA ARG A 243 16.13 -24.79 -3.13
C ARG A 243 16.07 -24.21 -1.74
N VAL A 244 17.17 -23.56 -1.35
CA VAL A 244 17.37 -23.00 -0.02
C VAL A 244 17.14 -21.48 -0.07
N TYR A 245 16.38 -20.99 0.91
CA TYR A 245 16.07 -19.57 1.11
C TYR A 245 16.55 -19.19 2.50
N GLU A 246 17.55 -18.31 2.57
CA GLU A 246 18.08 -17.79 3.83
C GLU A 246 17.48 -16.41 4.11
N LEU A 247 16.83 -16.28 5.26
CA LEU A 247 16.03 -15.12 5.60
C LEU A 247 16.42 -14.63 6.99
N ASP A 248 16.53 -13.32 7.19
CA ASP A 248 16.79 -12.75 8.51
C ASP A 248 15.50 -12.73 9.34
N LEU A 249 15.61 -13.01 10.64
CA LEU A 249 14.46 -12.99 11.54
C LEU A 249 14.53 -11.82 12.52
N GLU A 250 13.44 -11.08 12.62
CA GLU A 250 13.20 -10.11 13.67
C GLU A 250 11.94 -10.50 14.45
N VAL A 251 12.04 -10.52 15.78
CA VAL A 251 10.93 -10.90 16.67
C VAL A 251 10.45 -9.67 17.43
N PHE A 252 9.17 -9.32 17.28
CA PHE A 252 8.55 -8.20 17.97
C PHE A 252 7.81 -8.70 19.21
N VAL A 253 8.49 -8.64 20.36
CA VAL A 253 7.98 -9.22 21.63
C VAL A 253 6.68 -8.56 22.08
N ASP A 254 6.53 -7.24 21.87
CA ASP A 254 5.37 -6.48 22.33
C ASP A 254 4.09 -6.81 21.55
N THR A 255 4.21 -7.02 20.22
CA THR A 255 3.07 -7.32 19.33
C THR A 255 2.88 -8.81 19.10
N LYS A 256 3.83 -9.66 19.52
CA LYS A 256 3.89 -11.11 19.22
C LYS A 256 3.91 -11.41 17.72
N GLU A 257 4.52 -10.52 16.95
CA GLU A 257 4.71 -10.66 15.52
C GLU A 257 6.15 -11.03 15.21
N VAL A 258 6.37 -11.55 14.00
CA VAL A 258 7.72 -11.77 13.48
C VAL A 258 7.84 -11.14 12.10
N SER A 259 9.03 -10.65 11.78
CA SER A 259 9.38 -10.24 10.42
C SER A 259 10.46 -11.14 9.88
N ILE A 260 10.19 -11.69 8.70
CA ILE A 260 11.15 -12.48 7.93
C ILE A 260 11.62 -11.60 6.77
N LYS A 261 12.91 -11.27 6.75
CA LYS A 261 13.51 -10.32 5.80
C LYS A 261 14.43 -11.04 4.82
N ALA A 262 14.50 -10.50 3.61
CA ALA A 262 15.40 -10.98 2.58
C ALA A 262 16.11 -9.80 1.93
N GLU A 263 17.40 -9.98 1.68
CA GLU A 263 18.16 -9.05 0.84
C GLU A 263 17.70 -9.18 -0.62
N VAL A 264 17.60 -8.04 -1.28
CA VAL A 264 17.28 -7.93 -2.69
C VAL A 264 18.45 -7.23 -3.36
N LEU A 265 18.96 -7.81 -4.46
CA LEU A 265 20.17 -7.32 -5.11
C LEU A 265 19.94 -5.88 -5.60
N TYR A 266 20.68 -4.94 -5.02
CA TYR A 266 20.68 -3.54 -5.41
C TYR A 266 21.47 -3.35 -6.71
N GLN A 267 20.83 -2.75 -7.72
CA GLN A 267 21.36 -2.63 -9.08
C GLN A 267 21.27 -1.19 -9.60
N SER A 268 21.76 -0.23 -8.80
CA SER A 268 21.71 1.21 -9.14
C SER A 268 22.33 1.57 -10.50
N GLU A 269 23.23 0.73 -11.02
CA GLU A 269 23.86 0.91 -12.33
C GLU A 269 22.91 0.69 -13.51
N LEU A 270 21.79 0.00 -13.28
CA LEU A 270 20.76 -0.23 -14.29
C LEU A 270 19.69 0.86 -14.29
N PHE A 271 19.76 1.79 -13.34
CA PHE A 271 18.76 2.85 -13.22
C PHE A 271 18.71 3.72 -14.47
N ASN A 272 17.51 3.92 -15.02
CA ASN A 272 17.29 4.77 -16.16
C ASN A 272 16.65 6.11 -15.78
N TRP A 273 17.40 7.20 -15.93
CA TRP A 273 16.90 8.56 -15.68
C TRP A 273 15.83 9.03 -16.66
N ASP A 274 15.77 8.42 -17.85
CA ASP A 274 14.78 8.74 -18.86
C ASP A 274 13.48 7.93 -18.68
N GLU A 275 13.48 6.93 -17.78
CA GLU A 275 12.28 6.18 -17.44
C GLU A 275 11.36 7.04 -16.56
N GLN A 276 10.10 7.17 -16.97
CA GLN A 276 9.11 7.96 -16.25
C GLN A 276 8.37 7.12 -15.18
N ALA A 277 8.41 5.79 -15.30
CA ALA A 277 7.86 4.87 -14.32
C ALA A 277 8.81 4.69 -13.12
N TRP A 278 8.87 5.67 -12.23
CA TRP A 278 9.70 5.61 -11.01
C TRP A 278 9.45 4.35 -10.15
N ALA A 279 8.20 3.87 -10.11
CA ALA A 279 7.85 2.63 -9.42
C ALA A 279 8.58 1.40 -10.02
N TYR A 280 8.77 1.36 -11.34
CA TYR A 280 9.55 0.33 -12.00
C TYR A 280 10.99 0.34 -11.49
N GLU A 281 11.62 1.52 -11.48
CA GLU A 281 13.00 1.68 -11.03
C GLU A 281 13.19 1.28 -9.56
N GLU A 282 12.23 1.67 -8.70
CA GLU A 282 12.20 1.29 -7.29
C GLU A 282 12.16 -0.24 -7.12
N LEU A 283 11.30 -0.93 -7.86
CA LEU A 283 11.15 -2.40 -7.81
C LEU A 283 12.32 -3.14 -8.48
N ALA A 284 12.70 -2.73 -9.67
CA ALA A 284 13.66 -3.43 -10.52
C ALA A 284 15.08 -3.29 -9.99
N HIS A 285 15.45 -2.10 -9.49
CA HIS A 285 16.85 -1.71 -9.35
C HIS A 285 17.19 -1.14 -7.98
N MET A 286 16.30 -0.35 -7.37
CA MET A 286 16.63 0.43 -6.16
C MET A 286 16.25 -0.26 -4.84
N SER A 287 15.46 -1.32 -4.86
CA SER A 287 15.14 -2.12 -3.68
C SER A 287 16.37 -2.86 -3.13
N LYS A 288 16.68 -2.68 -1.84
CA LYS A 288 17.80 -3.35 -1.14
C LYS A 288 17.35 -4.52 -0.27
N SER A 289 16.14 -4.48 0.25
CA SER A 289 15.59 -5.56 1.06
C SER A 289 14.08 -5.57 0.99
N MET A 290 13.49 -6.72 1.28
CA MET A 290 12.06 -6.89 1.47
C MET A 290 11.78 -7.63 2.76
N TRP A 291 10.55 -7.54 3.25
CA TRP A 291 10.12 -8.28 4.43
C TRP A 291 8.68 -8.77 4.30
N TYR A 292 8.41 -9.88 4.97
CA TYR A 292 7.08 -10.34 5.31
C TYR A 292 6.87 -10.07 6.79
N ARG A 293 5.80 -9.36 7.14
CA ARG A 293 5.37 -9.21 8.54
C ARG A 293 4.30 -10.25 8.82
N LEU A 294 4.57 -11.13 9.76
CA LEU A 294 3.73 -12.27 10.09
C LEU A 294 3.00 -12.03 11.41
N THR A 295 1.69 -12.30 11.40
CA THR A 295 0.79 -12.12 12.54
C THR A 295 0.16 -13.44 12.94
N ARG A 296 -0.23 -13.58 14.22
CA ARG A 296 -0.93 -14.80 14.71
C ARG A 296 -2.43 -14.79 14.42
N GLU A 297 -2.98 -13.60 14.23
CA GLU A 297 -4.39 -13.41 13.94
C GLU A 297 -4.52 -12.85 12.53
N TYR A 298 -5.47 -13.42 11.80
CA TYR A 298 -5.87 -12.90 10.50
C TYR A 298 -6.59 -11.57 10.68
N VAL A 299 -6.18 -10.57 9.90
CA VAL A 299 -6.83 -9.26 9.87
C VAL A 299 -7.56 -9.14 8.53
N PRO A 300 -8.91 -9.13 8.53
CA PRO A 300 -9.68 -8.94 7.31
C PRO A 300 -9.32 -7.64 6.60
N GLN A 301 -9.33 -7.67 5.28
CA GLN A 301 -8.97 -6.53 4.45
C GLN A 301 -10.05 -5.46 4.46
N ALA A 302 -9.64 -4.20 4.63
CA ALA A 302 -10.55 -3.05 4.69
C ALA A 302 -10.77 -2.36 3.32
N GLY A 303 -10.02 -2.75 2.28
CA GLY A 303 -10.13 -2.15 0.96
C GLY A 303 -11.53 -2.32 0.36
N ASN A 304 -12.13 -1.23 -0.13
CA ASN A 304 -13.46 -1.20 -0.74
C ASN A 304 -13.50 -0.30 -2.00
N ASP A 305 -12.38 -0.22 -2.71
CA ASP A 305 -12.29 0.53 -3.96
C ASP A 305 -12.69 -0.29 -5.19
N ILE A 306 -13.22 0.37 -6.22
CA ILE A 306 -13.26 -0.13 -7.59
C ILE A 306 -11.88 0.10 -8.21
N ARG A 307 -11.27 -0.96 -8.75
CA ARG A 307 -9.95 -0.93 -9.40
C ARG A 307 -10.05 -0.86 -10.91
N SER A 308 -11.07 -1.47 -11.48
CA SER A 308 -11.39 -1.39 -12.91
C SER A 308 -12.88 -1.60 -13.10
N LEU A 309 -13.46 -0.88 -14.07
CA LEU A 309 -14.83 -1.06 -14.52
C LEU A 309 -14.81 -0.93 -16.04
N THR A 310 -15.38 -1.92 -16.73
CA THR A 310 -15.65 -1.83 -18.17
C THR A 310 -17.11 -2.14 -18.44
N VAL A 311 -17.70 -1.40 -19.37
CA VAL A 311 -19.09 -1.55 -19.79
C VAL A 311 -19.20 -1.85 -21.29
N ALA A 312 -20.38 -2.27 -21.74
CA ALA A 312 -20.66 -2.46 -23.16
C ALA A 312 -20.58 -1.12 -23.92
N ASN A 313 -20.04 -1.17 -25.15
CA ASN A 313 -19.84 -0.01 -26.03
C ASN A 313 -18.94 1.10 -25.46
N GLN A 314 -18.09 0.76 -24.48
CA GLN A 314 -17.16 1.72 -23.89
C GLN A 314 -16.09 2.16 -24.90
N VAL A 315 -15.83 3.47 -24.91
CA VAL A 315 -14.74 4.12 -25.63
C VAL A 315 -13.65 4.45 -24.63
N GLY A 316 -12.43 3.97 -24.89
CA GLY A 316 -11.29 4.18 -24.01
C GLY A 316 -11.43 3.50 -22.64
N ASP A 317 -10.53 3.88 -21.73
CA ASP A 317 -10.52 3.36 -20.37
C ASP A 317 -11.42 4.19 -19.44
N ALA A 318 -11.97 3.55 -18.41
CA ALA A 318 -12.75 4.26 -17.40
C ALA A 318 -11.83 5.15 -16.55
N THR A 319 -12.30 6.36 -16.23
CA THR A 319 -11.59 7.26 -15.31
C THR A 319 -12.07 7.01 -13.89
N ILE A 320 -11.17 6.60 -13.00
CA ILE A 320 -11.51 6.26 -11.61
C ILE A 320 -10.93 7.32 -10.66
N ASP A 321 -11.79 7.98 -9.90
CA ASP A 321 -11.42 8.86 -8.80
C ASP A 321 -11.73 8.17 -7.46
N ALA A 322 -10.71 7.53 -6.90
CA ALA A 322 -10.82 6.86 -5.62
C ALA A 322 -10.98 7.79 -4.42
N GLY A 323 -10.65 9.09 -4.54
CA GLY A 323 -10.84 10.07 -3.48
C GLY A 323 -12.31 10.45 -3.34
N ASN A 324 -12.97 10.72 -4.48
CA ASN A 324 -14.38 11.10 -4.54
C ASN A 324 -15.34 9.91 -4.68
N LYS A 325 -14.82 8.68 -4.84
CA LYS A 325 -15.61 7.45 -5.07
C LYS A 325 -16.48 7.55 -6.32
N THR A 326 -15.89 8.08 -7.39
CA THR A 326 -16.56 8.21 -8.68
C THR A 326 -15.82 7.44 -9.77
N VAL A 327 -16.56 6.88 -10.72
CA VAL A 327 -16.01 6.31 -11.96
C VAL A 327 -16.73 6.93 -13.13
N THR A 328 -16.02 7.45 -14.11
CA THR A 328 -16.60 7.93 -15.37
C THR A 328 -16.31 6.93 -16.47
N VAL A 329 -17.35 6.47 -17.14
CA VAL A 329 -17.27 5.63 -18.34
C VAL A 329 -17.78 6.42 -19.54
N VAL A 330 -17.08 6.32 -20.67
CA VAL A 330 -17.48 6.96 -21.93
C VAL A 330 -18.00 5.89 -22.87
N ILE A 331 -19.15 6.09 -23.52
CA ILE A 331 -19.68 5.16 -24.53
C ILE A 331 -19.98 5.89 -25.85
N GLU A 332 -19.93 5.21 -26.99
CA GLU A 332 -20.32 5.81 -28.28
C GLU A 332 -21.82 6.20 -28.28
N ASP A 333 -22.15 7.42 -28.76
CA ASP A 333 -23.54 7.83 -29.01
C ASP A 333 -24.08 7.26 -30.33
N ASN A 334 -24.29 5.95 -30.36
CA ASN A 334 -24.84 5.23 -31.52
C ASN A 334 -26.34 4.86 -31.33
N GLY A 335 -27.05 5.58 -30.45
CA GLY A 335 -28.42 5.25 -30.06
C GLY A 335 -28.52 4.09 -29.08
N THR A 336 -27.46 3.83 -28.30
CA THR A 336 -27.45 2.84 -27.22
C THR A 336 -28.48 3.20 -26.14
N ASP A 337 -29.24 2.21 -25.68
CA ASP A 337 -30.17 2.37 -24.57
C ASP A 337 -29.41 2.52 -23.24
N ILE A 338 -29.26 3.77 -22.78
CA ILE A 338 -28.55 4.09 -21.54
C ILE A 338 -29.26 3.57 -20.28
N SER A 339 -30.51 3.11 -20.38
CA SER A 339 -31.18 2.42 -19.26
C SER A 339 -30.74 0.96 -19.11
N ALA A 340 -29.95 0.45 -20.07
CA ALA A 340 -29.63 -0.97 -20.18
C ALA A 340 -28.16 -1.25 -20.57
N ILE A 341 -27.20 -0.68 -19.84
CA ILE A 341 -25.76 -0.86 -20.11
C ILE A 341 -25.20 -2.08 -19.36
N GLU A 342 -24.63 -3.07 -20.05
CA GLU A 342 -24.05 -4.27 -19.43
C GLU A 342 -22.63 -4.03 -18.89
N ILE A 343 -22.34 -4.51 -17.69
CA ILE A 343 -20.98 -4.56 -17.13
C ILE A 343 -20.20 -5.70 -17.81
N THR A 344 -19.14 -5.38 -18.53
CA THR A 344 -18.27 -6.36 -19.20
C THR A 344 -17.05 -6.76 -18.37
N GLY A 345 -16.69 -5.94 -17.39
CA GLY A 345 -15.58 -6.17 -16.46
C GLY A 345 -15.74 -5.35 -15.20
N LEU A 346 -15.45 -5.93 -14.04
CA LEU A 346 -15.45 -5.24 -12.76
C LEU A 346 -14.40 -5.89 -11.87
N ASP A 347 -13.43 -5.09 -11.46
CA ASP A 347 -12.41 -5.46 -10.48
C ASP A 347 -12.51 -4.54 -9.27
N VAL A 348 -12.48 -5.14 -8.08
CA VAL A 348 -12.62 -4.44 -6.80
C VAL A 348 -11.44 -4.78 -5.91
N SER A 349 -11.29 -4.04 -4.82
CA SER A 349 -10.24 -4.30 -3.84
C SER A 349 -10.24 -5.77 -3.37
N PHE A 350 -9.05 -6.29 -3.07
CA PHE A 350 -8.88 -7.67 -2.67
C PHE A 350 -9.80 -8.07 -1.50
N ALA A 351 -10.37 -9.27 -1.59
CA ALA A 351 -11.37 -9.83 -0.68
C ALA A 351 -12.68 -9.01 -0.53
N ALA A 352 -12.83 -7.88 -1.24
CA ALA A 352 -14.08 -7.13 -1.27
C ALA A 352 -15.12 -7.81 -2.18
N SER A 353 -16.38 -7.44 -1.97
CA SER A 353 -17.52 -7.85 -2.79
C SER A 353 -18.25 -6.63 -3.32
N SER A 354 -18.96 -6.79 -4.44
CA SER A 354 -19.80 -5.74 -5.01
C SER A 354 -21.26 -6.20 -5.07
N ASN A 355 -22.20 -5.28 -4.91
CA ASN A 355 -23.62 -5.52 -5.16
C ASN A 355 -23.93 -5.74 -6.66
N LYS A 356 -22.99 -5.41 -7.54
CA LYS A 356 -23.03 -5.63 -8.98
C LYS A 356 -21.95 -6.61 -9.41
N THR A 357 -22.19 -7.35 -10.47
CA THR A 357 -21.22 -8.31 -11.05
C THR A 357 -21.20 -8.18 -12.58
N VAL A 358 -20.14 -8.69 -13.20
CA VAL A 358 -20.05 -8.82 -14.66
C VAL A 358 -21.30 -9.53 -15.22
N GLY A 359 -21.82 -9.01 -16.33
CA GLY A 359 -23.05 -9.45 -17.00
C GLY A 359 -24.34 -8.81 -16.45
N GLN A 360 -24.28 -8.00 -15.39
CA GLN A 360 -25.44 -7.25 -14.91
C GLN A 360 -25.60 -5.91 -15.64
N ILE A 361 -26.83 -5.39 -15.60
CA ILE A 361 -27.21 -4.13 -16.24
C ILE A 361 -27.13 -2.97 -15.25
N LEU A 362 -26.60 -1.85 -15.75
CA LEU A 362 -26.60 -0.52 -15.17
C LEU A 362 -27.61 0.37 -15.90
N ASP A 363 -28.38 1.13 -15.14
CA ASP A 363 -29.40 2.06 -15.63
C ASP A 363 -28.94 3.49 -15.34
N PHE A 364 -28.70 4.24 -16.42
CA PHE A 364 -28.26 5.64 -16.40
C PHE A 364 -29.36 6.62 -16.86
N SER A 365 -30.62 6.17 -16.98
CA SER A 365 -31.73 6.97 -17.53
C SER A 365 -32.16 8.17 -16.67
N GLY A 366 -31.62 8.29 -15.46
CA GLY A 366 -31.74 9.48 -14.62
C GLY A 366 -30.75 10.56 -15.06
N ASP A 367 -29.87 10.96 -14.14
CA ASP A 367 -28.89 12.03 -14.36
C ASP A 367 -27.57 11.50 -14.95
N TYR A 368 -27.63 10.59 -15.95
CA TYR A 368 -26.44 9.93 -16.52
C TYR A 368 -25.53 9.29 -15.46
N SER A 369 -26.12 8.83 -14.36
CA SER A 369 -25.38 8.27 -13.24
C SER A 369 -26.11 7.10 -12.61
N THR A 370 -25.34 6.21 -11.98
CA THR A 370 -25.84 5.06 -11.24
C THR A 370 -24.89 4.73 -10.09
N GLU A 371 -25.24 3.73 -9.27
CA GLU A 371 -24.46 3.39 -8.08
C GLU A 371 -24.02 1.92 -8.04
N ILE A 372 -22.78 1.71 -7.60
CA ILE A 372 -22.24 0.41 -7.24
C ILE A 372 -21.80 0.47 -5.78
N THR A 373 -22.22 -0.49 -4.96
CA THR A 373 -21.77 -0.59 -3.57
C THR A 373 -20.71 -1.68 -3.46
N VAL A 374 -19.52 -1.30 -3.00
CA VAL A 374 -18.41 -2.22 -2.71
C VAL A 374 -18.30 -2.39 -1.20
N THR A 375 -18.28 -3.64 -0.73
CA THR A 375 -18.15 -4.00 0.69
C THR A 375 -16.84 -4.74 0.90
N SER A 376 -15.96 -4.20 1.75
CA SER A 376 -14.70 -4.84 2.11
C SER A 376 -14.93 -6.16 2.86
N GLU A 377 -13.89 -6.98 2.97
CA GLU A 377 -13.95 -8.20 3.77
C GLU A 377 -14.23 -7.91 5.26
N ALA A 378 -13.70 -6.79 5.76
CA ALA A 378 -13.98 -6.29 7.10
C ALA A 378 -15.44 -5.83 7.31
N GLY A 379 -16.26 -5.81 6.24
CA GLY A 379 -17.67 -5.44 6.27
C GLY A 379 -17.96 -3.96 6.08
N GLU A 380 -16.96 -3.17 5.67
CA GLU A 380 -17.12 -1.73 5.42
C GLU A 380 -17.63 -1.51 3.99
N ALA A 381 -18.82 -0.94 3.85
CA ALA A 381 -19.46 -0.67 2.57
C ALA A 381 -19.31 0.80 2.15
N VAL A 382 -18.95 1.02 0.88
CA VAL A 382 -18.87 2.34 0.24
C VAL A 382 -19.68 2.32 -1.05
N VAL A 383 -20.46 3.38 -1.25
CA VAL A 383 -21.21 3.61 -2.49
C VAL A 383 -20.31 4.41 -3.44
N TRP A 384 -20.16 3.89 -4.65
CA TRP A 384 -19.46 4.51 -5.76
C TRP A 384 -20.48 5.03 -6.77
N THR A 385 -20.34 6.29 -7.16
CA THR A 385 -21.15 6.90 -8.23
C THR A 385 -20.48 6.65 -9.58
N ILE A 386 -21.19 6.00 -10.48
CA ILE A 386 -20.73 5.74 -11.84
C ILE A 386 -21.40 6.76 -12.75
N ASN A 387 -20.61 7.61 -13.39
CA ASN A 387 -21.06 8.61 -14.35
C ASN A 387 -20.90 8.08 -15.77
N LEU A 388 -21.86 8.38 -16.62
CA LEU A 388 -21.86 8.07 -18.03
C LEU A 388 -21.62 9.34 -18.83
N GLU A 389 -20.59 9.33 -19.65
CA GLU A 389 -20.37 10.31 -20.70
C GLU A 389 -20.61 9.66 -22.07
N LEU A 390 -21.11 10.44 -23.01
CA LEU A 390 -21.32 10.00 -24.38
C LEU A 390 -20.19 10.57 -25.24
N ASP A 391 -19.50 9.69 -25.96
CA ASP A 391 -18.60 10.07 -27.04
C ASP A 391 -19.45 10.41 -28.27
N ILE A 392 -19.71 11.70 -28.43
CA ILE A 392 -20.55 12.24 -29.50
C ILE A 392 -19.64 12.73 -30.62
N ASP A 393 -19.75 12.13 -31.81
CA ASP A 393 -19.14 12.70 -33.00
C ASP A 393 -19.91 13.97 -33.41
N VAL A 394 -19.35 15.12 -33.07
CA VAL A 394 -19.89 16.45 -33.41
C VAL A 394 -20.08 16.66 -34.92
N SER A 395 -19.41 15.89 -35.78
CA SER A 395 -19.61 15.96 -37.23
C SER A 395 -20.96 15.36 -37.69
N ASP A 396 -21.56 14.50 -36.86
CA ASP A 396 -22.88 13.90 -37.07
C ASP A 396 -24.02 14.68 -36.36
N VAL A 397 -23.68 15.58 -35.42
CA VAL A 397 -24.67 16.41 -34.72
C VAL A 397 -25.03 17.63 -35.56
N SER A 398 -26.26 17.63 -36.05
CA SER A 398 -26.80 18.82 -36.72
C SER A 398 -27.17 19.90 -35.69
N LEU A 399 -26.36 20.96 -35.61
CA LEU A 399 -26.74 22.24 -34.97
C LEU A 399 -28.06 22.80 -35.54
N ALA A 400 -28.45 22.34 -36.74
CA ALA A 400 -29.69 22.74 -37.40
C ALA A 400 -30.92 22.46 -36.52
N GLY A 401 -31.87 23.37 -36.59
CA GLY A 401 -33.12 23.31 -35.84
C GLY A 401 -33.43 24.63 -35.16
N THR A 402 -34.56 24.65 -34.48
CA THR A 402 -34.96 25.75 -33.60
C THR A 402 -34.76 25.30 -32.17
N TRP A 403 -34.10 26.13 -31.39
CA TRP A 403 -33.72 25.86 -30.02
C TRP A 403 -34.36 26.90 -29.10
N SER A 404 -34.89 26.47 -27.97
CA SER A 404 -35.34 27.35 -26.90
C SER A 404 -34.17 27.62 -25.95
N ILE A 405 -34.10 28.84 -25.40
CA ILE A 405 -33.07 29.18 -24.42
C ILE A 405 -33.57 28.80 -23.02
N ASP A 406 -32.99 27.76 -22.44
CA ASP A 406 -33.41 27.27 -21.12
C ASP A 406 -32.86 28.18 -20.01
N ASP A 407 -31.56 28.48 -20.09
CA ASP A 407 -30.87 29.34 -19.15
C ASP A 407 -29.62 29.98 -19.77
N ILE A 408 -29.14 31.03 -19.10
CA ILE A 408 -27.87 31.70 -19.39
C ILE A 408 -27.08 31.71 -18.10
N GLY A 409 -25.87 31.19 -18.13
CA GLY A 409 -25.02 31.10 -16.96
C GLY A 409 -23.60 31.60 -17.19
N VAL A 410 -22.90 31.79 -16.08
CA VAL A 410 -21.51 32.21 -16.03
C VAL A 410 -20.73 31.35 -15.05
N TYR A 411 -19.48 31.09 -15.42
CA TYR A 411 -18.49 30.46 -14.56
C TYR A 411 -17.54 31.54 -14.08
N ALA A 412 -17.48 31.72 -12.76
CA ALA A 412 -16.58 32.62 -12.08
C ALA A 412 -15.52 31.82 -11.33
N ASP A 413 -14.25 32.17 -11.56
CA ASP A 413 -13.10 31.59 -10.87
C ASP A 413 -12.52 32.64 -9.93
N LEU A 414 -12.79 32.51 -8.64
CA LEU A 414 -12.28 33.39 -7.60
C LEU A 414 -11.03 32.77 -6.97
N PHE A 415 -9.92 32.94 -7.67
CA PHE A 415 -8.59 32.62 -7.18
C PHE A 415 -8.38 31.13 -6.88
N THR A 416 -8.88 30.21 -7.71
CA THR A 416 -8.69 28.74 -7.55
C THR A 416 -7.23 28.28 -7.49
N TRP A 417 -6.28 29.12 -7.93
CA TRP A 417 -4.84 28.89 -7.76
C TRP A 417 -4.34 29.12 -6.32
N GLU A 418 -5.18 29.65 -5.44
CA GLU A 418 -4.91 29.85 -4.01
C GLU A 418 -5.71 28.85 -3.17
N SER A 419 -5.15 28.44 -2.02
CA SER A 419 -5.78 27.41 -1.17
C SER A 419 -7.09 27.82 -0.50
N TRP A 420 -7.44 29.11 -0.52
CA TRP A 420 -8.67 29.67 0.03
C TRP A 420 -9.67 30.09 -1.06
N GLY A 421 -9.27 30.04 -2.33
CA GLY A 421 -10.11 30.42 -3.45
C GLY A 421 -11.27 29.45 -3.66
N TRP A 422 -12.21 29.85 -4.50
CA TRP A 422 -13.33 29.03 -4.90
C TRP A 422 -13.75 29.34 -6.33
N GLU A 423 -14.51 28.44 -6.92
CA GLU A 423 -15.16 28.65 -8.21
C GLU A 423 -16.66 28.49 -8.06
N LYS A 424 -17.40 29.02 -9.03
CA LYS A 424 -18.87 28.97 -8.99
C LYS A 424 -19.45 29.04 -10.39
N ASN A 425 -20.43 28.18 -10.64
CA ASN A 425 -21.40 28.35 -11.72
C ASN A 425 -22.65 29.05 -11.18
N GLU A 426 -23.13 30.07 -11.87
CA GLU A 426 -24.32 30.81 -11.47
C GLU A 426 -25.13 31.24 -12.71
N LEU A 427 -26.45 31.38 -12.53
CA LEU A 427 -27.31 31.93 -13.58
C LEU A 427 -27.03 33.43 -13.74
N LEU A 428 -26.77 33.88 -14.96
CA LEU A 428 -26.48 35.28 -15.24
C LEU A 428 -27.67 36.18 -14.89
N THR A 429 -28.90 35.65 -14.96
CA THR A 429 -30.12 36.35 -14.54
C THR A 429 -30.19 36.66 -13.05
N ASN A 430 -29.40 35.99 -12.21
CA ASN A 430 -29.27 36.33 -10.80
C ASN A 430 -28.43 37.60 -10.58
N TYR A 431 -27.51 37.91 -11.50
CA TYR A 431 -26.70 39.12 -11.47
C TYR A 431 -27.27 40.25 -12.33
N LEU A 432 -27.84 39.90 -13.48
CA LEU A 432 -28.39 40.82 -14.48
C LEU A 432 -29.84 40.42 -14.80
N PRO A 433 -30.83 40.85 -13.99
CA PRO A 433 -32.21 40.41 -14.13
C PRO A 433 -32.81 40.68 -15.52
N ASN A 434 -32.39 41.77 -16.16
CA ASN A 434 -32.84 42.13 -17.51
C ASN A 434 -32.37 41.16 -18.61
N ALA A 435 -31.47 40.21 -18.32
CA ALA A 435 -31.15 39.12 -19.23
C ALA A 435 -32.27 38.08 -19.34
N SER A 436 -33.25 38.09 -18.41
CA SER A 436 -34.35 37.12 -18.43
C SER A 436 -35.27 37.23 -19.65
N THR A 437 -35.29 38.39 -20.33
CA THR A 437 -36.02 38.59 -21.60
C THR A 437 -35.34 37.90 -22.78
N GLU A 438 -34.19 37.25 -22.57
CA GLU A 438 -33.60 36.36 -23.58
C GLU A 438 -34.16 34.93 -23.46
N LEU A 439 -34.73 34.54 -22.31
CA LEU A 439 -35.12 33.16 -22.03
C LEU A 439 -36.39 32.71 -22.78
N ASP A 440 -37.20 33.63 -23.30
CA ASP A 440 -38.34 33.28 -24.16
C ASP A 440 -38.00 33.35 -25.67
N ASN A 441 -36.75 33.69 -26.01
CA ASN A 441 -36.27 33.71 -27.38
C ASN A 441 -36.06 32.30 -27.92
N THR A 442 -36.07 32.21 -29.25
CA THR A 442 -35.70 30.98 -29.96
C THR A 442 -34.59 31.23 -30.95
N ILE A 443 -33.61 30.34 -30.97
CA ILE A 443 -32.47 30.41 -31.87
C ILE A 443 -32.65 29.36 -32.97
N THR A 444 -32.70 29.80 -34.22
CA THR A 444 -32.84 28.93 -35.38
C THR A 444 -31.55 28.90 -36.20
N PHE A 445 -31.03 27.70 -36.39
CA PHE A 445 -29.95 27.41 -37.34
C PHE A 445 -30.51 26.65 -38.53
N VAL A 446 -30.31 27.17 -39.73
CA VAL A 446 -30.66 26.47 -40.99
C VAL A 446 -29.38 26.17 -41.74
N VAL A 447 -29.19 24.93 -42.17
CA VAL A 447 -28.04 24.52 -43.00
C VAL A 447 -28.33 24.86 -44.47
N ILE A 448 -27.41 25.56 -45.11
CA ILE A 448 -27.45 25.85 -46.55
C ILE A 448 -26.56 24.88 -47.33
N GLY A 449 -25.42 24.50 -46.78
CA GLY A 449 -24.49 23.59 -47.44
C GLY A 449 -23.23 23.32 -46.63
N LYS A 450 -22.22 22.76 -47.30
CA LYS A 450 -20.87 22.57 -46.77
C LYS A 450 -19.85 23.31 -47.63
N ASP A 451 -18.80 23.83 -47.01
CA ASP A 451 -17.73 24.54 -47.71
C ASP A 451 -16.67 23.58 -48.29
N ALA A 452 -15.56 24.13 -48.81
CA ALA A 452 -14.49 23.33 -49.42
C ALA A 452 -13.68 22.49 -48.42
N GLN A 453 -13.87 22.72 -47.11
CA GLN A 453 -13.27 21.98 -46.00
C GLN A 453 -14.28 21.01 -45.36
N ASP A 454 -15.43 20.77 -46.00
CA ASP A 454 -16.55 19.97 -45.50
C ASP A 454 -17.24 20.53 -44.24
N ARG A 455 -17.02 21.81 -43.93
CA ARG A 455 -17.64 22.48 -42.77
C ARG A 455 -19.07 22.91 -43.08
N PRO A 456 -20.07 22.54 -42.27
CA PRO A 456 -21.44 22.97 -42.51
C PRO A 456 -21.60 24.47 -42.21
N TYR A 457 -22.35 25.15 -43.08
CA TYR A 457 -22.68 26.56 -42.93
C TYR A 457 -24.14 26.83 -43.29
N GLY A 458 -24.68 27.94 -42.81
CA GLY A 458 -25.98 28.40 -43.25
C GLY A 458 -26.46 29.70 -42.61
N THR A 459 -27.79 29.83 -42.42
CA THR A 459 -28.39 31.03 -41.84
C THR A 459 -28.69 30.84 -40.36
N TYR A 460 -28.55 31.94 -39.63
CA TYR A 460 -28.83 32.07 -38.21
C TYR A 460 -29.97 33.07 -38.01
N GLU A 461 -30.85 32.80 -37.05
CA GLU A 461 -31.85 33.76 -36.60
C GLU A 461 -32.09 33.61 -35.10
N ASN A 462 -31.95 34.71 -34.35
CA ASN A 462 -32.43 34.84 -32.98
C ASN A 462 -33.79 35.57 -33.00
N ASN A 463 -34.85 34.81 -32.78
CA ASN A 463 -36.22 35.29 -32.76
C ASN A 463 -36.60 35.71 -31.35
N ALA A 464 -36.93 37.00 -31.20
CA ALA A 464 -37.51 37.52 -29.97
C ALA A 464 -38.77 36.72 -29.58
N GLY A 465 -38.94 36.48 -28.30
CA GLY A 465 -40.05 35.71 -27.76
C GLY A 465 -41.39 36.44 -27.80
N THR A 466 -42.28 36.08 -26.88
CA THR A 466 -43.66 36.62 -26.85
C THR A 466 -43.67 38.10 -26.50
N ASP A 467 -42.66 38.56 -25.75
CA ASP A 467 -42.51 39.95 -25.35
C ASP A 467 -42.00 40.86 -26.49
N GLY A 468 -41.47 40.28 -27.57
CA GLY A 468 -40.88 41.00 -28.70
C GLY A 468 -39.60 41.77 -28.36
N ALA A 469 -38.96 41.45 -27.23
CA ALA A 469 -37.72 42.05 -26.77
C ALA A 469 -36.55 41.05 -26.85
N TYR A 470 -35.34 41.56 -26.65
CA TYR A 470 -34.14 40.75 -26.44
C TYR A 470 -33.60 41.05 -25.05
N GLY A 471 -32.79 40.14 -24.51
CA GLY A 471 -32.05 40.34 -23.25
C GLY A 471 -31.30 41.66 -23.23
N ASN A 472 -31.16 42.26 -22.05
CA ASN A 472 -30.23 43.36 -21.87
C ASN A 472 -29.29 43.04 -20.71
N PHE A 473 -27.97 43.03 -20.98
CA PHE A 473 -26.96 42.72 -19.97
C PHE A 473 -26.60 43.97 -19.16
N VAL A 474 -27.61 44.62 -18.61
CA VAL A 474 -27.48 45.85 -17.82
C VAL A 474 -27.95 45.58 -16.39
N SER A 475 -27.11 45.93 -15.42
CA SER A 475 -27.43 45.88 -14.00
C SER A 475 -28.40 46.99 -13.61
N ASP A 476 -29.41 46.67 -12.80
CA ASP A 476 -30.32 47.63 -12.18
C ASP A 476 -29.81 48.16 -10.83
N ASP A 477 -28.70 47.59 -10.33
CA ASP A 477 -28.03 48.04 -9.10
C ASP A 477 -27.20 49.30 -9.39
N ALA A 478 -27.79 50.46 -9.08
CA ALA A 478 -27.15 51.76 -9.23
C ALA A 478 -25.93 51.99 -8.30
N SER A 479 -25.61 51.04 -7.41
CA SER A 479 -24.36 51.09 -6.62
C SER A 479 -23.14 50.60 -7.40
N TRP A 480 -23.33 49.93 -8.55
CA TRP A 480 -22.23 49.38 -9.33
C TRP A 480 -21.52 50.49 -10.13
N PRO A 481 -20.17 50.50 -10.16
CA PRO A 481 -19.39 51.48 -10.94
C PRO A 481 -19.67 51.44 -12.44
N GLU A 482 -19.92 50.23 -12.96
CA GLU A 482 -20.32 49.96 -14.33
C GLU A 482 -21.62 49.17 -14.32
N THR A 483 -22.57 49.57 -15.15
CA THR A 483 -23.89 48.94 -15.22
C THR A 483 -24.19 48.31 -16.57
N ASP A 484 -23.41 48.58 -17.63
CA ASP A 484 -23.65 48.05 -18.98
C ASP A 484 -22.59 47.02 -19.36
N PHE A 485 -22.97 45.75 -19.36
CA PHE A 485 -22.09 44.63 -19.68
C PHE A 485 -22.42 43.97 -21.02
N ASN A 486 -23.14 44.67 -21.93
CA ASN A 486 -23.50 44.09 -23.22
C ASN A 486 -22.28 43.72 -24.05
N SER A 487 -21.23 44.55 -24.08
CA SER A 487 -19.99 44.23 -24.79
C SER A 487 -19.31 42.96 -24.28
N ARG A 488 -19.49 42.67 -22.98
CA ARG A 488 -18.92 41.52 -22.29
C ARG A 488 -19.75 40.25 -22.53
N TYR A 489 -21.07 40.31 -22.35
CA TYR A 489 -21.94 39.13 -22.32
C TYR A 489 -22.84 38.91 -23.55
N ARG A 490 -22.94 39.86 -24.48
CA ARG A 490 -23.63 39.63 -25.76
C ARG A 490 -22.74 38.80 -26.68
N LYS A 491 -22.64 37.49 -26.41
CA LYS A 491 -21.88 36.52 -27.21
C LYS A 491 -22.72 35.81 -28.28
N VAL A 492 -24.04 35.89 -28.17
CA VAL A 492 -24.99 35.40 -29.18
C VAL A 492 -25.73 36.61 -29.75
N PRO A 493 -25.61 36.91 -31.06
CA PRO A 493 -26.18 38.13 -31.64
C PRO A 493 -27.71 38.09 -31.70
N THR A 494 -28.34 39.26 -31.80
CA THR A 494 -29.79 39.37 -32.03
C THR A 494 -30.10 39.46 -33.52
N GLY A 495 -31.28 38.99 -33.94
CA GLY A 495 -31.73 39.08 -35.33
C GLY A 495 -31.11 38.01 -36.23
N THR A 496 -30.95 38.33 -37.53
CA THR A 496 -30.52 37.36 -38.55
C THR A 496 -29.03 37.46 -38.89
N GLY A 497 -28.40 36.35 -39.24
CA GLY A 497 -27.01 36.27 -39.66
C GLY A 497 -26.69 35.00 -40.45
N THR A 498 -25.41 34.69 -40.56
CA THR A 498 -24.89 33.42 -41.08
C THR A 498 -24.08 32.71 -40.01
N TRP A 499 -23.88 31.41 -40.16
CA TRP A 499 -23.00 30.65 -39.26
C TRP A 499 -22.18 29.62 -40.03
N ILE A 500 -21.07 29.22 -39.43
CA ILE A 500 -20.22 28.10 -39.85
C ILE A 500 -19.77 27.32 -38.61
N LEU A 501 -19.72 25.99 -38.71
CA LEU A 501 -19.23 25.10 -37.65
C LEU A 501 -17.94 24.42 -38.11
N ASP A 502 -16.89 24.51 -37.28
CA ASP A 502 -15.57 23.92 -37.49
C ASP A 502 -15.16 23.13 -36.25
N GLY A 503 -15.34 21.80 -36.28
CA GLY A 503 -15.27 20.96 -35.08
C GLY A 503 -16.35 21.38 -34.08
N GLU A 504 -15.94 21.78 -32.88
CA GLU A 504 -16.82 22.33 -31.83
C GLU A 504 -16.98 23.86 -31.93
N THR A 505 -16.25 24.53 -32.83
CA THR A 505 -16.29 26.00 -32.92
C THR A 505 -17.42 26.45 -33.82
N VAL A 506 -18.41 27.13 -33.25
CA VAL A 506 -19.49 27.82 -33.97
C VAL A 506 -19.11 29.28 -34.15
N THR A 507 -18.97 29.73 -35.39
CA THR A 507 -18.83 31.16 -35.70
C THR A 507 -20.14 31.69 -36.28
N ILE A 508 -20.78 32.64 -35.61
CA ILE A 508 -21.98 33.34 -36.07
C ILE A 508 -21.57 34.73 -36.55
N THR A 509 -21.84 35.04 -37.82
CA THR A 509 -21.66 36.38 -38.39
C THR A 509 -23.01 37.09 -38.43
N ASP A 510 -23.15 38.20 -37.70
CA ASP A 510 -24.40 38.97 -37.69
C ASP A 510 -24.66 39.71 -39.03
N GLY A 511 -25.84 40.31 -39.17
CA GLY A 511 -26.19 41.12 -40.35
C GLY A 511 -25.31 42.36 -40.57
N GLY A 512 -24.53 42.77 -39.57
CA GLY A 512 -23.53 43.84 -39.64
C GLY A 512 -22.14 43.36 -40.08
N GLY A 513 -21.90 42.05 -40.15
CA GLY A 513 -20.61 41.44 -40.48
C GLY A 513 -19.68 41.23 -39.28
N THR A 514 -20.20 41.27 -38.06
CA THR A 514 -19.43 40.98 -36.83
C THR A 514 -19.47 39.49 -36.54
N ASP A 515 -18.32 38.88 -36.30
CA ASP A 515 -18.19 37.47 -35.94
C ASP A 515 -18.27 37.27 -34.43
N PHE A 516 -19.09 36.31 -34.02
CA PHE A 516 -19.25 35.81 -32.66
C PHE A 516 -18.79 34.36 -32.63
N VAL A 517 -17.70 34.09 -31.92
CA VAL A 517 -17.09 32.77 -31.83
C VAL A 517 -17.52 32.11 -30.53
N LEU A 518 -18.10 30.91 -30.65
CA LEU A 518 -18.67 30.13 -29.57
C LEU A 518 -18.15 28.69 -29.67
N THR A 519 -18.11 27.99 -28.54
CA THR A 519 -17.89 26.55 -28.45
C THR A 519 -19.24 25.86 -28.24
N LEU A 520 -19.55 24.92 -29.13
CA LEU A 520 -20.70 24.02 -29.06
C LEU A 520 -20.36 22.84 -28.17
N GLU A 521 -21.12 22.69 -27.09
CA GLU A 521 -21.09 21.51 -26.24
C GLU A 521 -22.39 20.74 -26.42
N VAL A 522 -22.31 19.52 -26.93
CA VAL A 522 -23.48 18.67 -27.10
C VAL A 522 -23.69 17.89 -25.79
N LYS A 523 -24.82 18.12 -25.12
CA LYS A 523 -25.20 17.37 -23.91
C LYS A 523 -25.99 16.12 -24.28
N THR A 524 -26.96 16.28 -25.17
CA THR A 524 -27.78 15.21 -25.73
C THR A 524 -28.17 15.56 -27.17
N GLY A 525 -28.77 14.63 -27.92
CA GLY A 525 -29.32 14.92 -29.25
C GLY A 525 -30.39 16.04 -29.30
N SER A 526 -30.96 16.44 -28.15
CA SER A 526 -31.94 17.52 -28.04
C SER A 526 -31.55 18.63 -27.05
N THR A 527 -30.30 18.64 -26.57
CA THR A 527 -29.82 19.65 -25.62
C THR A 527 -28.37 19.97 -25.88
N ILE A 528 -28.06 21.25 -26.08
CA ILE A 528 -26.71 21.75 -26.35
C ILE A 528 -26.43 22.95 -25.46
N ALA A 529 -25.16 23.31 -25.31
CA ALA A 529 -24.74 24.60 -24.80
C ALA A 529 -23.90 25.33 -25.84
N LEU A 530 -24.19 26.61 -26.06
CA LEU A 530 -23.31 27.51 -26.78
C LEU A 530 -22.57 28.36 -25.77
N SER A 531 -21.26 28.22 -25.72
CA SER A 531 -20.44 28.89 -24.71
C SER A 531 -19.37 29.76 -25.32
N ALA A 532 -18.93 30.76 -24.58
CA ALA A 532 -17.83 31.62 -24.99
C ALA A 532 -17.01 32.04 -23.79
N ASP A 533 -15.71 32.16 -24.03
CA ASP A 533 -14.82 32.76 -23.05
C ASP A 533 -15.16 34.24 -22.86
N VAL A 534 -15.07 34.65 -21.61
CA VAL A 534 -15.21 36.03 -21.19
C VAL A 534 -13.86 36.46 -20.62
N GLU A 535 -13.41 37.66 -20.98
CA GLU A 535 -12.09 38.15 -20.59
C GLU A 535 -11.95 38.17 -19.06
N PHE A 536 -11.04 37.35 -18.54
CA PHE A 536 -10.75 37.29 -17.10
C PHE A 536 -9.85 38.46 -16.70
N LEU A 537 -10.35 39.33 -15.84
CA LEU A 537 -9.72 40.60 -15.48
C LEU A 537 -9.32 40.62 -13.99
N SER A 538 -8.63 39.58 -13.51
CA SER A 538 -8.27 39.47 -12.08
C SER A 538 -7.47 40.65 -11.53
N ASP A 539 -6.69 41.33 -12.38
CA ASP A 539 -5.90 42.51 -12.00
C ASP A 539 -6.79 43.74 -11.69
N GLN A 540 -8.06 43.71 -12.09
CA GLN A 540 -9.04 44.77 -11.84
C GLN A 540 -9.93 44.48 -10.63
N PHE A 541 -9.76 43.33 -9.96
CA PHE A 541 -10.51 42.98 -8.77
C PHE A 541 -10.23 43.95 -7.62
N ASP A 542 -11.27 44.62 -7.12
CA ASP A 542 -11.16 45.56 -6.01
C ASP A 542 -11.52 44.91 -4.66
N TRP A 543 -10.50 44.71 -3.84
CA TRP A 543 -10.64 44.14 -2.49
C TRP A 543 -11.43 45.02 -1.51
N ASP A 544 -11.57 46.32 -1.80
CA ASP A 544 -12.33 47.25 -0.98
C ASP A 544 -13.83 47.28 -1.36
N VAL A 545 -14.21 46.66 -2.48
CA VAL A 545 -15.61 46.53 -2.92
C VAL A 545 -16.28 45.38 -2.15
N GLN A 546 -17.25 45.72 -1.30
CA GLN A 546 -18.01 44.74 -0.54
C GLN A 546 -19.06 43.97 -1.37
N ASN A 547 -19.28 44.38 -2.62
CA ASN A 547 -20.25 43.76 -3.52
C ASN A 547 -19.56 42.74 -4.44
N TYR A 548 -19.41 41.51 -3.93
CA TYR A 548 -18.80 40.40 -4.67
C TYR A 548 -19.52 40.07 -5.98
N SER A 549 -20.84 40.31 -6.08
CA SER A 549 -21.59 40.07 -7.31
C SER A 549 -21.19 40.99 -8.46
N TYR A 550 -20.79 42.24 -8.15
CA TYR A 550 -20.20 43.12 -9.16
C TYR A 550 -18.85 42.56 -9.63
N GLU A 551 -17.97 42.18 -8.72
CA GLU A 551 -16.64 41.65 -9.07
C GLU A 551 -16.71 40.33 -9.87
N GLU A 552 -17.64 39.45 -9.49
CA GLU A 552 -17.96 38.22 -10.23
C GLU A 552 -18.37 38.51 -11.68
N THR A 553 -19.20 39.54 -11.88
CA THR A 553 -19.74 39.93 -13.20
C THR A 553 -18.71 40.73 -14.03
N ALA A 554 -18.09 41.74 -13.43
CA ALA A 554 -17.20 42.66 -14.14
C ALA A 554 -15.84 42.02 -14.46
N HIS A 555 -15.30 41.19 -13.56
CA HIS A 555 -13.88 40.82 -13.60
C HIS A 555 -13.60 39.32 -13.52
N MET A 556 -14.32 38.58 -12.66
CA MET A 556 -13.94 37.20 -12.32
C MET A 556 -14.64 36.11 -13.16
N SER A 557 -15.64 36.48 -13.97
CA SER A 557 -16.22 35.57 -14.95
C SER A 557 -15.21 35.20 -16.04
N LYS A 558 -14.95 33.91 -16.24
CA LYS A 558 -14.05 33.38 -17.29
C LYS A 558 -14.80 32.87 -18.51
N ARG A 559 -16.05 32.47 -18.32
CA ARG A 559 -16.84 31.79 -19.35
C ARG A 559 -18.32 32.06 -19.12
N MET A 560 -19.07 32.14 -20.22
CA MET A 560 -20.53 32.16 -20.21
C MET A 560 -21.09 31.10 -21.13
N TRP A 561 -22.34 30.69 -20.90
CA TRP A 561 -23.05 29.75 -21.77
C TRP A 561 -24.53 30.08 -21.91
N TYR A 562 -25.10 29.61 -23.01
CA TYR A 562 -26.52 29.51 -23.26
C TYR A 562 -26.87 28.02 -23.31
N ASN A 563 -27.68 27.53 -22.39
CA ASN A 563 -28.24 26.19 -22.48
C ASN A 563 -29.46 26.21 -23.38
N LEU A 564 -29.49 25.29 -24.33
CA LEU A 564 -30.46 25.26 -25.42
C LEU A 564 -31.12 23.88 -25.51
N SER A 565 -32.43 23.85 -25.67
CA SER A 565 -33.22 22.62 -25.86
C SER A 565 -34.05 22.64 -27.15
N LYS A 566 -34.27 21.46 -27.71
CA LYS A 566 -35.02 21.22 -28.97
C LYS A 566 -36.45 20.75 -28.73
#